data_AF-A0A943MB20-F1
#
_entry.id   AF-A0A943MB20-F1
#
_cell.length_a   1.000
_cell.length_b   1.000
_cell.length_c   1.000
_cell.angle_alpha   90.00
_cell.angle_beta   90.00
_cell.angle_gamma   90.00
#
_symmetry.space_group_name_H-M   'P 1'
#
loop_
_entity.id
_entity.type
_entity.pdbx_description
1 polymer ?
#
loop_
_entity_poly.entity_id
_entity_poly.type
_entity_poly.pdbx_seq_one_letter_code
_entity_poly.pdbx_strand_id
1 'polypeptide(L)'
;MKDDENTQSETDTTTNTPENTQDGKQTDWEAQARHWKAMSRKNEDRAKANAEKARKFDELEDQSKSELQKALDKASAAEQRATQAEALALRSRIGAKHGIDPDLLVGSTEQEISECAQRLLEWRGEKKEQEPASTSSDKSGERGEKISGPRQLTREDLKTMTPKQINQARKDGQLDDLMGV
;
A
#
# COMPACT_ATOMS: atom_id res chain seq x y z
N MET A 1 -63.78 -49.78 -12.91
CA MET A 1 -63.32 -50.40 -14.18
C MET A 1 -61.81 -50.51 -14.11
N LYS A 2 -61.18 -51.65 -13.86
CA LYS A 2 -61.64 -53.01 -13.60
C LYS A 2 -60.58 -53.62 -12.69
N ASP A 3 -61.01 -53.97 -11.49
CA ASP A 3 -60.54 -55.16 -10.80
C ASP A 3 -61.04 -56.37 -11.62
N ASP A 4 -60.17 -57.33 -11.90
CA ASP A 4 -60.46 -58.69 -12.38
C ASP A 4 -59.25 -59.49 -11.86
N GLU A 5 -59.25 -60.00 -10.62
CA GLU A 5 -59.91 -61.22 -10.17
C GLU A 5 -59.71 -62.41 -11.13
N ASN A 6 -58.80 -63.32 -10.76
CA ASN A 6 -58.95 -64.72 -11.13
C ASN A 6 -58.63 -65.59 -9.91
N THR A 7 -59.72 -65.99 -9.27
CA THR A 7 -59.86 -66.94 -8.18
C THR A 7 -60.08 -68.33 -8.75
N GLN A 8 -59.30 -69.32 -8.28
CA GLN A 8 -59.65 -70.74 -8.15
C GLN A 8 -58.56 -71.35 -7.24
N SER A 9 -58.78 -71.49 -5.93
CA SER A 9 -59.57 -72.51 -5.22
C SER A 9 -59.22 -73.93 -5.63
N GLU A 10 -58.53 -74.65 -4.75
CA GLU A 10 -58.93 -75.98 -4.26
C GLU A 10 -58.02 -76.42 -3.10
N THR A 11 -58.64 -76.57 -1.93
CA THR A 11 -58.13 -77.33 -0.79
C THR A 11 -58.43 -78.80 -1.05
N ASP A 12 -57.43 -79.69 -0.96
CA ASP A 12 -57.72 -81.03 -0.47
C ASP A 12 -56.56 -81.61 0.35
N THR A 13 -56.97 -82.26 1.43
CA THR A 13 -56.12 -82.83 2.48
C THR A 13 -55.58 -84.18 2.04
N THR A 14 -54.28 -84.42 2.19
CA THR A 14 -53.77 -85.78 2.42
C THR A 14 -52.54 -85.71 3.31
N THR A 15 -52.75 -86.05 4.58
CA THR A 15 -51.71 -86.54 5.48
C THR A 15 -50.99 -87.71 4.81
N ASN A 16 -49.69 -87.58 4.60
CA ASN A 16 -48.75 -88.71 4.63
C ASN A 16 -47.32 -88.16 4.76
N THR A 17 -46.80 -88.16 5.98
CA THR A 17 -45.36 -88.30 6.26
C THR A 17 -44.97 -89.68 5.75
N PRO A 18 -43.98 -89.82 4.86
CA PRO A 18 -42.60 -89.86 5.33
C PRO A 18 -41.57 -89.20 4.39
N GLU A 19 -40.34 -89.16 4.91
CA GLU A 19 -39.11 -89.27 4.14
C GLU A 19 -38.42 -87.96 3.73
N ASN A 20 -37.62 -87.48 4.68
CA ASN A 20 -36.24 -87.02 4.49
C ASN A 20 -35.68 -87.29 3.07
N THR A 21 -35.82 -86.33 2.17
CA THR A 21 -34.98 -86.23 0.98
C THR A 21 -34.09 -85.02 1.16
N GLN A 22 -32.87 -85.30 1.60
CA GLN A 22 -31.72 -84.42 1.43
C GLN A 22 -31.59 -84.11 -0.07
N ASP A 23 -31.77 -82.84 -0.45
CA ASP A 23 -31.16 -82.31 -1.66
C ASP A 23 -30.21 -81.21 -1.23
N GLY A 24 -28.95 -81.60 -1.09
CA GLY A 24 -27.87 -80.78 -0.59
C GLY A 24 -27.59 -79.63 -1.55
N LYS A 25 -27.85 -78.39 -1.13
CA LYS A 25 -26.95 -77.29 -1.47
C LYS A 25 -25.60 -77.61 -0.87
N GLN A 26 -24.83 -78.46 -1.54
CA GLN A 26 -23.43 -78.65 -1.26
C GLN A 26 -22.75 -77.33 -1.62
N THR A 27 -22.65 -76.47 -0.61
CA THR A 27 -21.91 -75.23 -0.65
C THR A 27 -20.52 -75.51 -1.22
N ASP A 28 -20.29 -75.11 -2.46
CA ASP A 28 -18.98 -75.19 -3.07
C ASP A 28 -18.08 -74.13 -2.42
N TRP A 29 -17.41 -74.56 -1.35
CA TRP A 29 -16.49 -73.74 -0.57
C TRP A 29 -15.32 -73.24 -1.41
N GLU A 30 -14.93 -73.96 -2.47
CA GLU A 30 -13.86 -73.54 -3.37
C GLU A 30 -14.33 -72.39 -4.28
N ALA A 31 -15.55 -72.47 -4.83
CA ALA A 31 -16.15 -71.40 -5.61
C ALA A 31 -16.32 -70.11 -4.80
N GLN A 32 -16.75 -70.21 -3.53
CA GLN A 32 -16.83 -69.04 -2.64
C GLN A 32 -15.46 -68.48 -2.29
N ALA A 33 -14.46 -69.32 -1.97
CA ALA A 33 -13.11 -68.84 -1.68
C ALA A 33 -12.51 -68.09 -2.89
N ARG A 34 -12.73 -68.59 -4.12
CA ARG A 34 -12.36 -67.91 -5.36
C ARG A 34 -13.09 -66.57 -5.52
N HIS A 35 -14.39 -66.53 -5.21
CA HIS A 35 -15.19 -65.30 -5.26
C HIS A 35 -14.68 -64.24 -4.27
N TRP A 36 -14.46 -64.61 -3.00
CA TRP A 36 -13.93 -63.70 -1.97
C TRP A 36 -12.52 -63.20 -2.30
N LYS A 37 -11.65 -64.06 -2.83
CA LYS A 37 -10.31 -63.68 -3.28
C LYS A 37 -10.37 -62.69 -4.45
N ALA A 38 -11.26 -62.91 -5.41
CA ALA A 38 -11.46 -61.98 -6.53
C ALA A 38 -12.04 -60.63 -6.06
N MET A 39 -12.99 -60.66 -5.12
CA MET A 39 -13.56 -59.45 -4.52
C MET A 39 -12.54 -58.67 -3.68
N SER A 40 -11.71 -59.37 -2.92
CA SER A 40 -10.61 -58.77 -2.15
C SER A 40 -9.64 -58.04 -3.07
N ARG A 41 -9.20 -58.67 -4.17
CA ARG A 41 -8.33 -58.02 -5.16
C ARG A 41 -8.98 -56.80 -5.80
N LYS A 42 -10.25 -56.90 -6.23
CA LYS A 42 -10.98 -55.76 -6.79
C LYS A 42 -11.13 -54.60 -5.80
N ASN A 43 -11.32 -54.90 -4.52
CA ASN A 43 -11.42 -53.88 -3.48
C ASN A 43 -10.06 -53.24 -3.19
N GLU A 44 -8.99 -54.02 -3.20
CA GLU A 44 -7.62 -53.50 -3.09
C GLU A 44 -7.29 -52.58 -4.28
N ASP A 45 -7.60 -52.99 -5.51
CA ASP A 45 -7.40 -52.19 -6.72
C ASP A 45 -8.22 -50.89 -6.67
N ARG A 46 -9.47 -50.96 -6.21
CA ARG A 46 -10.32 -49.77 -6.00
C ARG A 46 -9.79 -48.86 -4.90
N ALA A 47 -9.27 -49.42 -3.80
CA ALA A 47 -8.69 -48.64 -2.72
C ALA A 47 -7.45 -47.88 -3.20
N LYS A 48 -6.57 -48.54 -3.98
CA LYS A 48 -5.40 -47.90 -4.60
C LYS A 48 -5.82 -46.80 -5.58
N ALA A 49 -6.76 -47.08 -6.48
CA ALA A 49 -7.26 -46.09 -7.44
C ALA A 49 -7.93 -44.89 -6.74
N ASN A 50 -8.66 -45.11 -5.66
CA ASN A 50 -9.28 -44.04 -4.88
C ASN A 50 -8.23 -43.23 -4.11
N ALA A 51 -7.21 -43.87 -3.54
CA ALA A 51 -6.11 -43.19 -2.88
C ALA A 51 -5.33 -42.28 -3.86
N GLU A 52 -5.06 -42.75 -5.07
CA GLU A 52 -4.42 -41.92 -6.10
C GLU A 52 -5.30 -40.75 -6.53
N LYS A 53 -6.61 -40.96 -6.68
CA LYS A 53 -7.55 -39.89 -7.00
C LYS A 53 -7.65 -38.86 -5.87
N ALA A 54 -7.69 -39.30 -4.62
CA ALA A 54 -7.68 -38.42 -3.46
C ALA A 54 -6.41 -37.55 -3.46
N ARG A 55 -5.23 -38.17 -3.65
CA ARG A 55 -3.97 -37.42 -3.72
C ARG A 55 -3.95 -36.37 -4.84
N LYS A 56 -4.48 -36.70 -6.02
CA LYS A 56 -4.59 -35.75 -7.14
C LYS A 56 -5.60 -34.65 -6.89
N PHE A 57 -6.68 -34.96 -6.16
CA PHE A 57 -7.68 -33.99 -5.76
C PHE A 57 -7.08 -32.98 -4.78
N ASP A 58 -6.40 -33.46 -3.75
CA ASP A 58 -5.71 -32.61 -2.77
C ASP A 58 -4.68 -31.71 -3.46
N GLU A 59 -3.86 -32.27 -4.37
CA GLU A 59 -2.87 -31.51 -5.13
C GLU A 59 -3.51 -30.43 -6.03
N LEU A 60 -4.63 -30.74 -6.69
CA LEU A 60 -5.36 -29.77 -7.49
C LEU A 60 -6.02 -28.69 -6.63
N GLU A 61 -6.54 -29.05 -5.47
CA GLU A 61 -7.14 -28.10 -4.53
C GLU A 61 -6.07 -27.13 -4.00
N ASP A 62 -4.89 -27.63 -3.64
CA ASP A 62 -3.77 -26.80 -3.20
C ASP A 62 -3.24 -25.90 -4.31
N GLN A 63 -3.11 -26.42 -5.54
CA GLN A 63 -2.77 -25.60 -6.71
C GLN A 63 -3.83 -24.52 -6.96
N SER A 64 -5.12 -24.88 -6.92
CA SER A 64 -6.23 -23.94 -7.13
C SER A 64 -6.28 -22.87 -6.05
N LYS A 65 -6.03 -23.21 -4.78
CA LYS A 65 -5.90 -22.25 -3.68
C LYS A 65 -4.72 -21.30 -3.91
N SER A 66 -3.57 -21.84 -4.34
CA SER A 66 -2.38 -21.03 -4.65
C SER A 66 -2.61 -20.07 -5.81
N GLU A 67 -3.27 -20.53 -6.88
CA GLU A 67 -3.63 -19.70 -8.03
C GLU A 67 -4.67 -18.64 -7.67
N LEU A 68 -5.67 -19.00 -6.86
CA LEU A 68 -6.68 -18.06 -6.37
C LEU A 68 -6.04 -16.96 -5.52
N GLN A 69 -5.12 -17.32 -4.62
CA GLN A 69 -4.39 -16.33 -3.81
C GLN A 69 -3.58 -15.40 -4.70
N LYS A 70 -2.83 -15.94 -5.68
CA LYS A 70 -2.07 -15.12 -6.64
C LYS A 70 -2.98 -14.21 -7.47
N ALA A 71 -4.17 -14.68 -7.86
CA ALA A 71 -5.13 -13.89 -8.60
C ALA A 71 -5.69 -12.75 -7.73
N LEU A 72 -6.01 -13.03 -6.47
CA LEU A 72 -6.48 -12.03 -5.51
C LEU A 72 -5.41 -10.97 -5.22
N ASP A 73 -4.16 -11.38 -5.00
CA ASP A 73 -3.04 -10.45 -4.78
C ASP A 73 -2.82 -9.55 -6.00
N LYS A 74 -2.91 -10.11 -7.22
CA LYS A 74 -2.83 -9.33 -8.46
C LYS A 74 -4.00 -8.36 -8.62
N ALA A 75 -5.21 -8.79 -8.29
CA ALA A 75 -6.40 -7.95 -8.33
C ALA A 75 -6.27 -6.80 -7.33
N SER A 76 -5.91 -7.08 -6.07
CA SER A 76 -5.67 -6.07 -5.04
C SER A 76 -4.57 -5.09 -5.44
N ALA A 77 -3.45 -5.58 -5.99
CA ALA A 77 -2.38 -4.71 -6.48
C ALA A 77 -2.82 -3.85 -7.68
N ALA A 78 -3.71 -4.35 -8.53
CA ALA A 78 -4.28 -3.58 -9.64
C ALA A 78 -5.25 -2.51 -9.14
N GLU A 79 -6.11 -2.83 -8.17
CA GLU A 79 -7.02 -1.88 -7.52
C GLU A 79 -6.25 -0.77 -6.79
N GLN A 80 -5.19 -1.12 -6.06
CA GLN A 80 -4.31 -0.15 -5.41
C GLN A 80 -3.64 0.78 -6.44
N ARG A 81 -3.22 0.26 -7.59
CA ARG A 81 -2.66 1.10 -8.67
C ARG A 81 -3.72 2.00 -9.31
N ALA A 82 -4.93 1.49 -9.51
CA ALA A 82 -6.04 2.26 -10.06
C ALA A 82 -6.44 3.41 -9.12
N THR A 83 -6.66 3.11 -7.84
CA THR A 83 -7.00 4.11 -6.82
C THR A 83 -5.90 5.17 -6.65
N GLN A 84 -4.62 4.79 -6.71
CA GLN A 84 -3.51 5.75 -6.70
C GLN A 84 -3.52 6.65 -7.95
N ALA A 85 -3.75 6.08 -9.13
CA ALA A 85 -3.82 6.85 -10.37
C ALA A 85 -5.01 7.83 -10.36
N GLU A 86 -6.17 7.41 -9.85
CA GLU A 86 -7.34 8.26 -9.67
C GLU A 86 -7.08 9.40 -8.68
N ALA A 87 -6.45 9.11 -7.53
CA ALA A 87 -6.07 10.11 -6.55
C ALA A 87 -5.09 11.14 -7.14
N LEU A 88 -4.08 10.70 -7.91
CA LEU A 88 -3.15 11.61 -8.59
C LEU A 88 -3.85 12.48 -9.64
N ALA A 89 -4.80 11.94 -10.39
CA ALA A 89 -5.59 12.70 -11.34
C ALA A 89 -6.46 13.75 -10.64
N LEU A 90 -7.08 13.41 -9.50
CA LEU A 90 -7.84 14.35 -8.67
C LEU A 90 -6.94 15.46 -8.12
N ARG A 91 -5.77 15.12 -7.55
CA ARG A 91 -4.77 16.10 -7.08
C ARG A 91 -4.33 17.02 -8.20
N SER A 92 -4.02 16.49 -9.38
CA SER A 92 -3.64 17.29 -10.56
C SER A 92 -4.75 18.26 -10.97
N ARG A 93 -6.00 17.81 -10.97
CA ARG A 93 -7.15 18.65 -11.32
C ARG A 93 -7.38 19.76 -10.30
N ILE A 94 -7.31 19.46 -9.01
CA ILE A 94 -7.53 20.43 -7.94
C ILE A 94 -6.35 21.40 -7.84
N GLY A 95 -5.12 20.89 -7.91
CA GLY A 95 -3.90 21.71 -7.97
C GLY A 95 -3.93 22.71 -9.12
N ALA A 96 -4.32 22.27 -10.33
CA ALA A 96 -4.48 23.17 -11.47
C ALA A 96 -5.55 24.25 -11.26
N LYS A 97 -6.64 23.96 -10.54
CA LYS A 97 -7.69 24.95 -10.22
C LYS A 97 -7.22 26.01 -9.22
N HIS A 98 -6.44 25.62 -8.21
CA HIS A 98 -5.99 26.51 -7.13
C HIS A 98 -4.58 27.09 -7.35
N GLY A 99 -3.86 26.66 -8.40
CA GLY A 99 -2.47 27.08 -8.66
C GLY A 99 -1.48 26.51 -7.64
N ILE A 100 -1.75 25.30 -7.15
CA ILE A 100 -0.93 24.58 -6.16
C ILE A 100 -0.36 23.34 -6.84
N ASP A 101 0.91 23.04 -6.55
CA ASP A 101 1.56 21.83 -7.04
C ASP A 101 0.82 20.58 -6.53
N PRO A 102 0.39 19.64 -7.40
CA PRO A 102 -0.30 18.42 -6.98
C PRO A 102 0.47 17.57 -5.98
N ASP A 103 1.80 17.65 -5.95
CA ASP A 103 2.63 16.89 -5.00
C ASP A 103 2.48 17.39 -3.55
N LEU A 104 2.03 18.64 -3.36
CA LEU A 104 1.76 19.22 -2.04
C LEU A 104 0.37 18.86 -1.50
N LEU A 105 -0.50 18.31 -2.36
CA LEU A 105 -1.87 18.00 -2.00
C LEU A 105 -1.97 16.58 -1.46
N VAL A 106 -2.41 16.46 -0.20
CA VAL A 106 -2.59 15.18 0.49
C VAL A 106 -4.08 14.86 0.56
N GLY A 107 -4.42 13.60 0.33
CA GLY A 107 -5.80 13.11 0.37
C GLY A 107 -6.07 12.09 -0.73
N SER A 108 -7.11 11.30 -0.54
CA SER A 108 -7.57 10.31 -1.52
C SER A 108 -8.94 10.68 -2.10
N THR A 109 -9.65 11.61 -1.47
CA THR A 109 -10.96 12.10 -1.91
C THR A 109 -10.89 13.55 -2.38
N GLU A 110 -11.82 13.96 -3.23
CA GLU A 110 -11.92 15.35 -3.71
C GLU A 110 -12.05 16.36 -2.55
N GLN A 111 -12.82 16.01 -1.51
CA GLN A 111 -13.03 16.86 -0.34
C GLN A 111 -11.73 17.09 0.43
N GLU A 112 -11.03 16.02 0.82
CA GLU A 112 -9.74 16.11 1.55
C GLU A 112 -8.72 16.93 0.77
N ILE A 113 -8.62 16.67 -0.54
CA ILE A 113 -7.67 17.37 -1.42
C ILE A 113 -8.05 18.86 -1.54
N SER A 114 -9.34 19.20 -1.61
CA SER A 114 -9.81 20.59 -1.68
C SER A 114 -9.61 21.35 -0.37
N GLU A 115 -9.86 20.73 0.78
CA GLU A 115 -9.59 21.33 2.09
C GLU A 115 -8.08 21.54 2.30
N CYS A 116 -7.26 20.60 1.86
CA CYS A 116 -5.81 20.73 1.88
C CYS A 116 -5.36 21.92 1.02
N ALA A 117 -5.90 22.04 -0.20
CA ALA A 117 -5.62 23.16 -1.10
C ALA A 117 -6.04 24.50 -0.48
N GLN A 118 -7.21 24.57 0.15
CA GLN A 118 -7.69 25.78 0.82
C GLN A 118 -6.80 26.17 2.00
N ARG A 119 -6.43 25.22 2.86
CA ARG A 119 -5.53 25.46 3.99
C ARG A 119 -4.17 26.00 3.54
N LEU A 120 -3.64 25.49 2.42
CA LEU A 120 -2.39 26.00 1.83
C LEU A 120 -2.54 27.42 1.26
N LEU A 121 -3.72 27.75 0.72
CA LEU A 121 -4.02 29.09 0.23
C LEU A 121 -4.16 30.10 1.38
N GLU A 122 -4.84 29.72 2.46
CA GLU A 122 -4.97 30.51 3.69
C GLU A 122 -3.60 30.78 4.32
N TRP A 123 -2.79 29.74 4.50
CA TRP A 123 -1.43 29.89 5.01
C TRP A 123 -0.54 30.79 4.12
N ARG A 124 -0.69 30.71 2.79
CA ARG A 124 -0.01 31.63 1.86
C ARG A 124 -0.49 33.07 2.04
N GLY A 125 -1.78 33.28 2.27
CA GLY A 125 -2.38 34.58 2.54
C GLY A 125 -1.85 35.21 3.83
N GLU A 126 -1.89 34.48 4.94
CA GLU A 126 -1.38 34.91 6.24
C GLU A 126 0.12 35.28 6.18
N LYS A 127 0.92 34.52 5.42
CA LYS A 127 2.35 34.80 5.24
C LYS A 127 2.61 36.06 4.43
N LYS A 128 1.72 36.40 3.50
CA LYS A 128 1.82 37.64 2.70
C LYS A 128 1.48 38.88 3.52
N GLU A 129 0.63 38.74 4.53
CA GLU A 129 0.31 39.79 5.51
C GLU A 129 1.40 39.93 6.58
N GLN A 130 2.16 38.87 6.85
CA GLN A 130 3.35 38.87 7.71
C GLN A 130 4.67 39.09 6.95
N GLU A 131 4.67 39.74 5.79
CA GLU A 131 5.93 40.33 5.35
C GLU A 131 6.37 41.33 6.44
N PRO A 132 7.51 41.13 7.12
CA PRO A 132 7.97 42.10 8.11
C PRO A 132 8.13 43.38 7.31
N ALA A 133 7.31 44.39 7.63
CA ALA A 133 7.36 45.70 7.01
C ALA A 133 8.84 46.03 6.86
N SER A 134 9.32 46.06 5.61
CA SER A 134 10.72 46.35 5.32
C SER A 134 11.04 47.58 6.13
N THR A 135 11.85 47.40 7.18
CA THR A 135 12.11 48.50 8.09
C THR A 135 12.77 49.55 7.21
N SER A 136 12.05 50.64 6.93
CA SER A 136 12.67 51.80 6.30
C SER A 136 13.97 52.03 7.06
N SER A 137 15.05 52.35 6.35
CA SER A 137 16.35 52.64 6.95
C SER A 137 16.27 53.64 8.10
N ASP A 138 15.17 54.39 8.20
CA ASP A 138 14.81 55.33 9.26
C ASP A 138 14.51 54.71 10.64
N LYS A 139 14.30 53.39 10.73
CA LYS A 139 14.02 52.66 11.99
C LYS A 139 15.12 51.69 12.41
N SER A 140 16.15 51.49 11.58
CA SER A 140 17.39 50.90 12.07
C SER A 140 18.03 51.94 12.97
N GLY A 141 18.24 51.62 14.25
CA GLY A 141 18.85 52.53 15.21
C GLY A 141 20.12 53.17 14.65
N GLU A 142 20.46 54.35 15.17
CA GLU A 142 21.59 55.17 14.74
C GLU A 142 22.81 54.27 14.50
N ARG A 143 23.21 54.16 13.23
CA ARG A 143 24.29 53.26 12.81
C ARG A 143 25.48 53.59 13.69
N GLY A 144 25.90 52.62 14.52
CA GLY A 144 26.97 52.81 15.49
C GLY A 144 28.14 53.55 14.85
N GLU A 145 28.65 54.56 15.56
CA GLU A 145 29.65 55.50 15.08
C GLU A 145 30.72 54.73 14.32
N LYS A 146 30.86 55.04 13.02
CA LYS A 146 31.82 54.34 12.17
C LYS A 146 33.17 54.53 12.85
N ILE A 147 33.76 53.45 13.36
CA ILE A 147 35.16 53.41 13.78
C ILE A 147 36.09 53.51 12.56
N SER A 148 35.84 54.48 11.69
CA SER A 148 36.86 55.00 10.82
C SER A 148 37.87 55.66 11.76
N GLY A 149 39.15 55.43 11.52
CA GLY A 149 40.23 55.99 12.33
C GLY A 149 40.15 57.52 12.50
N PRO A 150 41.09 58.11 13.24
CA PRO A 150 41.12 59.55 13.50
C PRO A 150 40.91 60.34 12.20
N ARG A 151 40.12 61.43 12.29
CA ARG A 151 39.75 62.26 11.13
C ARG A 151 41.01 62.66 10.36
N GLN A 152 41.08 62.22 9.10
CA GLN A 152 42.20 62.49 8.21
C GLN A 152 42.21 63.97 7.80
N LEU A 153 43.35 64.64 7.99
CA LEU A 153 43.57 66.04 7.59
C LEU A 153 43.88 66.12 6.10
N THR A 154 43.41 67.19 5.46
CA THR A 154 43.62 67.40 4.03
C THR A 154 44.86 68.27 3.76
N ARG A 155 45.30 68.33 2.50
CA ARG A 155 46.45 69.17 2.08
C ARG A 155 46.24 70.66 2.33
N GLU A 156 45.00 71.12 2.38
CA GLU A 156 44.69 72.53 2.68
C GLU A 156 44.84 72.83 4.17
N ASP A 157 44.48 71.89 5.04
CA ASP A 157 44.63 72.03 6.50
C ASP A 157 46.12 72.11 6.89
N LEU A 158 46.96 71.30 6.25
CA LEU A 158 48.42 71.30 6.43
C LEU A 158 49.08 72.66 6.14
N LYS A 159 48.54 73.46 5.21
CA LYS A 159 49.13 74.77 4.84
C LYS A 159 48.97 75.82 5.92
N THR A 160 47.94 75.68 6.76
CA THR A 160 47.64 76.62 7.85
C THR A 160 48.21 76.17 9.18
N MET A 161 48.72 74.93 9.25
CA MET A 161 49.32 74.35 10.45
C MET A 161 50.81 74.66 10.58
N THR A 162 51.26 74.79 11.83
CA THR A 162 52.68 74.92 12.14
C THR A 162 53.39 73.56 12.06
N PRO A 163 54.71 73.51 11.82
CA PRO A 163 55.46 72.25 11.75
C PRO A 163 55.34 71.35 12.99
N LYS A 164 55.11 71.94 14.18
CA LYS A 164 54.86 71.17 15.41
C LYS A 164 53.50 70.44 15.36
N GLN A 165 52.47 71.10 14.84
CA GLN A 165 51.13 70.52 14.70
C GLN A 165 51.10 69.42 13.64
N ILE A 166 51.85 69.57 12.55
CA ILE A 166 51.98 68.53 11.51
C ILE A 166 52.59 67.24 12.10
N ASN A 167 53.65 67.37 12.90
CA ASN A 167 54.27 66.22 13.56
C ASN A 167 53.35 65.54 14.57
N GLN A 168 52.49 66.31 15.25
CA GLN A 168 51.50 65.77 16.18
C GLN A 168 50.41 65.01 15.41
N ALA A 169 49.84 65.61 14.36
CA ALA A 169 48.86 64.97 13.49
C ALA A 169 49.37 63.65 12.89
N ARG A 170 50.66 63.58 12.55
CA ARG A 170 51.29 62.33 12.07
C ARG A 170 51.32 61.24 13.15
N LYS A 171 51.61 61.59 14.41
CA LYS A 171 51.61 60.63 15.53
C LYS A 171 50.20 60.15 15.87
N ASP A 172 49.23 61.04 15.69
CA ASP A 172 47.84 60.79 15.98
C ASP A 172 47.11 60.06 14.83
N GLY A 173 47.83 59.61 13.79
CA GLY A 173 47.27 58.87 12.64
C GLY A 173 46.36 59.71 11.74
N GLN A 174 46.38 61.05 11.88
CA GLN A 174 45.50 61.96 11.13
C GLN A 174 46.02 62.29 9.73
N LEU A 175 47.18 61.75 9.32
CA LEU A 175 47.79 61.97 8.01
C LEU A 175 47.98 60.67 7.23
N ASP A 176 47.38 59.57 7.68
CA ASP A 176 47.55 58.23 7.12
C ASP A 176 47.06 58.17 5.66
N ASP A 177 45.94 58.84 5.33
CA ASP A 177 45.44 58.95 3.95
C ASP A 177 46.41 59.71 3.02
N LEU A 178 47.11 60.72 3.54
CA LEU A 178 48.09 61.50 2.78
C LEU A 178 49.44 60.81 2.65
N MET A 179 49.76 59.95 3.63
CA MET A 179 50.97 59.14 3.66
C MET A 179 50.78 57.77 2.98
N GLY A 180 49.55 57.37 2.70
CA GLY A 180 49.18 56.09 2.08
C GLY A 180 49.48 54.88 2.96
N VAL A 181 49.33 55.01 4.28
CA VAL A 181 49.64 53.99 5.30
C VAL A 181 48.37 53.41 5.90
#